data_AF-A0A517ZU26-F1
#
_entry.id   AF-A0A517ZU26-F1
#
_cell.length_a   1.000
_cell.length_b   1.000
_cell.length_c   1.000
_cell.angle_alpha   90.00
_cell.angle_beta   90.00
_cell.angle_gamma   90.00
#
_symmetry.space_group_name_H-M   'P 1'
#
loop_
_entity.id
_entity.type
_entity.pdbx_description
1 polymer ?
#
loop_
_entity_poly.entity_id
_entity_poly.type
_entity_poly.pdbx_seq_one_letter_code
_entity_poly.pdbx_strand_id
1 'polypeptide(L)'
;MTWYAQHVFAQPRDDVIAAFGSIPSLADAIYHVPHLHDMESEERVVDGVILGNDGPIDLHRTVRRGPMLPVDGLLVIRELCGPGGNHGTEWFGADAVLWTNIGDGLTASDDPILDCDIVFADAPDWWQNVTPPTGLLRQLQTFANTTKSVIAYYACHTWGGDIECNFGWVWDGQRQSSCFYRGCVAANVEGNEETGIYTDLSGAFAVDHVGRRLIVDGDVLTLILLHFGLLLRDGYFELHTRSFPWAKYKLNKDAG
;
A
#
# COMPACT_ATOMS: atom_id res chain seq x y z
N MET A 1 6.99 1.60 -16.88
CA MET A 1 7.62 0.79 -15.82
C MET A 1 6.52 0.00 -15.12
N THR A 2 6.66 -1.31 -14.95
CA THR A 2 5.69 -2.12 -14.19
C THR A 2 6.13 -2.20 -12.75
N TRP A 3 5.20 -2.05 -11.81
CA TRP A 3 5.46 -2.13 -10.39
C TRP A 3 4.20 -2.56 -9.62
N TYR A 4 4.42 -3.35 -8.57
CA TYR A 4 3.41 -3.90 -7.67
C TYR A 4 3.83 -3.58 -6.24
N ALA A 5 2.86 -3.23 -5.40
CA ALA A 5 3.02 -3.33 -3.95
C ALA A 5 1.72 -3.75 -3.32
N GLN A 6 1.81 -4.66 -2.36
CA GLN A 6 0.69 -5.12 -1.55
C GLN A 6 1.19 -5.25 -0.12
N HIS A 7 1.00 -4.17 0.63
CA HIS A 7 1.60 -3.96 1.94
C HIS A 7 0.53 -3.82 3.00
N VAL A 8 0.84 -4.31 4.20
CA VAL A 8 0.14 -3.85 5.40
C VAL A 8 1.08 -2.96 6.19
N PHE A 9 0.60 -1.79 6.57
CA PHE A 9 1.27 -0.85 7.46
C PHE A 9 0.64 -0.93 8.84
N ALA A 10 1.47 -0.87 9.88
CA ALA A 10 0.99 -0.79 11.25
C ALA A 10 1.98 -0.02 12.14
N GLN A 11 1.52 0.35 13.33
CA GLN A 11 2.41 0.89 14.37
C GLN A 11 3.34 -0.23 14.87
N PRO A 12 4.66 0.03 15.07
CA PRO A 12 5.61 -0.97 15.52
C PRO A 12 5.54 -1.19 17.04
N ARG A 13 4.38 -1.65 17.51
CA ARG A 13 4.12 -1.99 18.92
C ARG A 13 4.23 -3.49 19.14
N ASP A 14 4.68 -3.90 20.32
CA ASP A 14 4.87 -5.31 20.67
C ASP A 14 3.60 -6.16 20.51
N ASP A 15 2.44 -5.63 20.90
CA ASP A 15 1.16 -6.32 20.78
C ASP A 15 0.70 -6.49 19.32
N VAL A 16 1.01 -5.51 18.47
CA VAL A 16 0.78 -5.57 17.01
C VAL A 16 1.71 -6.59 16.37
N ILE A 17 2.99 -6.56 16.69
CA ILE A 17 3.98 -7.53 16.20
C ILE A 17 3.58 -8.95 16.61
N ALA A 18 3.18 -9.14 17.87
CA ALA A 18 2.70 -10.43 18.37
C ALA A 18 1.45 -10.91 17.63
N ALA A 19 0.51 -10.01 17.33
CA ALA A 19 -0.70 -10.34 16.58
C ALA A 19 -0.36 -10.84 15.16
N PHE A 20 0.48 -10.13 14.41
CA PHE A 20 0.94 -10.58 13.10
C PHE A 20 1.79 -11.86 13.17
N GLY A 21 2.67 -11.97 14.17
CA GLY A 21 3.52 -13.13 14.40
C GLY A 21 2.75 -14.40 14.76
N SER A 22 1.50 -14.27 15.24
CA SER A 22 0.63 -15.41 15.53
C SER A 22 0.12 -16.13 14.27
N ILE A 23 0.22 -15.49 13.10
CA ILE A 23 -0.16 -16.10 11.82
C ILE A 23 1.11 -16.62 11.12
N PRO A 24 1.29 -17.94 10.97
CA PRO A 24 2.53 -18.51 10.44
C PRO A 24 2.96 -17.94 9.09
N SER A 25 2.02 -17.70 8.17
CA SER A 25 2.32 -17.12 6.84
C SER A 25 2.76 -15.67 6.89
N LEU A 26 2.36 -14.89 7.90
CA LEU A 26 2.75 -13.48 8.05
C LEU A 26 4.02 -13.32 8.88
N ALA A 27 4.31 -14.27 9.77
CA ALA A 27 5.35 -14.12 10.77
C ALA A 27 6.77 -13.97 10.19
N ASP A 28 7.02 -14.52 9.00
CA ASP A 28 8.31 -14.36 8.31
C ASP A 28 8.33 -13.18 7.33
N ALA A 29 7.30 -12.35 7.36
CA ALA A 29 7.08 -11.22 6.46
C ALA A 29 6.93 -9.89 7.21
N ILE A 30 7.35 -9.84 8.48
CA ILE A 30 7.26 -8.65 9.33
C ILE A 30 8.58 -7.88 9.28
N TYR A 31 8.49 -6.61 8.95
CA TYR A 31 9.62 -5.70 8.86
C TYR A 31 9.37 -4.46 9.72
N HIS A 32 10.36 -4.03 10.49
CA HIS A 32 10.32 -2.78 11.25
C HIS A 32 11.30 -1.79 10.65
N VAL A 33 10.77 -0.69 10.10
CA VAL A 33 11.58 0.39 9.52
C VAL A 33 11.57 1.57 10.50
N PRO A 34 12.60 1.72 11.35
CA PRO A 34 12.65 2.78 12.36
C PRO A 34 12.81 4.18 11.73
N HIS A 35 13.51 4.25 10.59
CA HIS A 35 13.77 5.50 9.87
C HIS A 35 14.17 5.22 8.42
N LEU A 36 14.14 6.25 7.57
CA LEU A 36 14.65 6.20 6.20
C LEU A 36 16.06 6.83 6.06
N HIS A 37 16.74 7.15 7.18
CA HIS A 37 18.02 7.90 7.19
C HIS A 37 19.14 7.27 6.34
N ASP A 38 19.21 5.95 6.21
CA ASP A 38 20.19 5.27 5.35
C ASP A 38 20.04 5.62 3.86
N MET A 39 18.90 6.20 3.48
CA MET A 39 18.56 6.64 2.12
C MET A 39 18.58 8.18 1.99
N GLU A 40 18.91 8.90 3.07
CA GLU A 40 19.00 10.36 3.12
C GLU A 40 20.38 10.88 2.68
N SER A 41 20.96 10.33 1.60
CA SER A 41 22.04 11.07 0.96
C SER A 41 21.43 12.27 0.25
N GLU A 42 21.56 13.46 0.85
CA GLU A 42 21.50 14.73 0.11
C GLU A 42 22.70 14.79 -0.83
N GLU A 43 22.66 13.97 -1.88
CA GLU A 43 23.65 14.04 -2.93
C GLU A 43 23.11 14.97 -4.03
N ARG A 44 23.83 16.07 -4.26
CA ARG A 44 23.63 16.89 -5.46
C ARG A 44 24.13 16.10 -6.65
N VAL A 45 23.24 15.37 -7.29
CA VAL A 45 23.58 14.68 -8.54
C VAL A 45 23.56 15.70 -9.67
N VAL A 46 24.65 15.76 -10.45
CA VAL A 46 24.69 16.51 -11.71
C VAL A 46 23.79 15.79 -12.70
N ASP A 47 22.65 16.37 -13.02
CA ASP A 47 21.60 15.81 -13.89
C ASP A 47 21.78 16.25 -15.35
N GLY A 48 22.75 17.13 -15.61
CA GLY A 48 23.09 17.60 -16.94
C GLY A 48 23.98 18.84 -16.90
N VAL A 49 24.46 19.25 -18.07
CA VAL A 49 25.22 20.49 -18.27
C VAL A 49 24.53 21.30 -19.35
N ILE A 50 24.14 22.54 -19.05
CA ILE A 50 23.65 23.50 -20.05
C ILE A 50 24.81 24.42 -20.44
N LEU A 51 25.02 24.66 -21.74
CA LEU A 51 25.96 25.67 -22.21
C LEU A 51 25.27 27.05 -22.19
N GLY A 52 25.61 27.89 -21.22
CA GLY A 52 25.23 29.29 -21.19
C GLY A 52 26.25 30.18 -21.92
N ASN A 53 25.90 31.46 -22.13
CA ASN A 53 26.80 32.45 -22.74
C ASN A 53 28.11 32.65 -21.95
N ASP A 54 28.10 32.32 -20.65
CA ASP A 54 29.24 32.44 -19.74
C ASP A 54 29.94 31.10 -19.44
N GLY A 55 29.57 30.02 -20.14
CA GLY A 55 30.15 28.68 -19.98
C GLY A 55 29.15 27.59 -19.52
N PRO A 56 29.64 26.38 -19.20
CA PRO A 56 28.81 25.28 -18.74
C PRO A 56 28.22 25.55 -17.35
N ILE A 57 26.92 25.32 -17.22
CA ILE A 57 26.16 25.38 -15.97
C ILE A 57 25.75 23.95 -15.62
N ASP A 58 26.28 23.44 -14.52
CA ASP A 58 25.85 22.15 -13.98
C ASP A 58 24.42 22.26 -13.44
N LEU A 59 23.53 21.45 -13.99
CA LEU A 59 22.21 21.25 -13.41
C LEU A 59 22.35 20.26 -12.27
N HIS A 60 22.08 20.72 -11.05
CA HIS A 60 21.95 19.83 -9.92
C HIS A 60 20.49 19.53 -9.66
N ARG A 61 20.14 18.26 -9.48
CA ARG A 61 18.91 17.90 -8.78
C ARG A 61 19.24 17.53 -7.34
N THR A 62 18.42 17.99 -6.41
CA THR A 62 18.44 17.50 -5.04
C THR A 62 17.67 16.19 -5.01
N VAL A 63 18.35 15.08 -4.73
CA VAL A 63 17.68 13.81 -4.42
C VAL A 63 17.00 14.00 -3.05
N ARG A 64 15.68 13.81 -3.01
CA ARG A 64 14.83 14.21 -1.89
C ARG A 64 15.14 13.37 -0.65
N ARG A 65 15.21 14.02 0.51
CA ARG A 65 14.97 13.34 1.80
C ARG A 65 13.62 12.64 1.70
N GLY A 66 13.59 11.34 2.00
CA GLY A 66 12.35 10.61 2.20
C GLY A 66 11.48 11.29 3.26
N PRO A 67 10.18 10.99 3.31
CA PRO A 67 9.33 11.54 4.36
C PRO A 67 9.87 11.09 5.74
N MET A 68 9.79 11.97 6.73
CA MET A 68 10.13 11.58 8.11
C MET A 68 9.11 10.56 8.59
N LEU A 69 9.57 9.33 8.88
CA LEU A 69 8.73 8.33 9.51
C LEU A 69 8.28 8.80 10.91
N PRO A 70 7.22 8.21 11.47
CA PRO A 70 6.87 8.40 12.87
C PRO A 70 8.06 8.09 13.79
N VAL A 71 8.06 8.64 15.01
CA VAL A 71 9.20 8.49 15.95
C VAL A 71 9.59 7.04 16.23
N ASP A 72 8.61 6.14 16.26
CA ASP A 72 8.83 4.71 16.49
C ASP A 72 9.07 3.93 15.18
N GLY A 73 8.99 4.61 14.03
CA GLY A 73 9.07 4.04 12.70
C GLY A 73 7.74 3.51 12.18
N LEU A 74 7.83 2.55 11.25
CA LEU A 74 6.69 1.89 10.63
C LEU A 74 6.89 0.38 10.61
N LEU A 75 5.86 -0.37 10.99
CA LEU A 75 5.80 -1.81 10.76
C LEU A 75 5.22 -2.07 9.37
N VAL A 76 5.87 -2.93 8.60
CA VAL A 76 5.43 -3.32 7.26
C VAL A 76 5.35 -4.83 7.15
N ILE A 77 4.23 -5.34 6.63
CA ILE A 77 4.07 -6.74 6.26
C ILE A 77 4.01 -6.83 4.75
N ARG A 78 4.93 -7.60 4.16
CA ARG A 78 5.08 -7.69 2.69
C ARG A 78 5.75 -8.98 2.21
N GLU A 79 5.56 -9.38 0.97
CA GLU A 79 4.60 -8.83 -0.01
C GLU A 79 3.38 -9.73 -0.02
N LEU A 80 2.21 -9.20 0.32
CA LEU A 80 0.98 -9.98 0.27
C LEU A 80 0.61 -10.21 -1.21
N CYS A 81 0.17 -11.41 -1.55
CA CYS A 81 -0.20 -11.73 -2.92
C CYS A 81 -1.41 -12.65 -2.94
N GLY A 82 -2.25 -12.47 -3.96
CA GLY A 82 -3.31 -13.43 -4.24
C GLY A 82 -2.82 -14.78 -4.74
N PRO A 83 -3.61 -15.86 -4.54
CA PRO A 83 -3.33 -17.15 -5.15
C PRO A 83 -3.46 -17.08 -6.67
N GLY A 84 -2.61 -17.81 -7.39
CA GLY A 84 -2.87 -18.21 -8.78
C GLY A 84 -2.23 -17.34 -9.87
N GLY A 85 -0.91 -17.39 -10.02
CA GLY A 85 -0.23 -16.87 -11.22
C GLY A 85 -0.43 -15.38 -11.47
N ASN A 86 -0.82 -14.61 -10.45
CA ASN A 86 -0.79 -13.16 -10.56
C ASN A 86 0.68 -12.73 -10.70
N HIS A 87 0.89 -11.63 -11.43
CA HIS A 87 2.22 -11.10 -11.63
C HIS A 87 2.93 -10.76 -10.31
N GLY A 88 2.20 -10.52 -9.21
CA GLY A 88 2.79 -10.31 -7.89
C GLY A 88 3.63 -11.50 -7.42
N THR A 89 3.09 -12.72 -7.48
CA THR A 89 3.83 -13.94 -7.08
C THR A 89 5.02 -14.21 -7.99
N GLU A 90 4.90 -13.97 -9.30
CA GLU A 90 6.03 -14.04 -10.24
C GLU A 90 7.11 -12.99 -9.93
N TRP A 91 6.68 -11.80 -9.52
CA TRP A 91 7.53 -10.65 -9.29
C TRP A 91 8.33 -10.74 -7.99
N PHE A 92 7.70 -11.25 -6.92
CA PHE A 92 8.31 -11.38 -5.60
C PHE A 92 8.87 -12.78 -5.32
N GLY A 93 8.49 -13.78 -6.11
CA GLY A 93 9.04 -15.13 -6.01
C GLY A 93 8.83 -15.74 -4.61
N ALA A 94 9.94 -16.20 -4.00
CA ALA A 94 9.91 -16.87 -2.70
C ALA A 94 9.55 -15.94 -1.52
N ASP A 95 9.65 -14.62 -1.70
CA ASP A 95 9.29 -13.63 -0.67
C ASP A 95 7.80 -13.27 -0.70
N ALA A 96 7.04 -13.80 -1.67
CA ALA A 96 5.60 -13.57 -1.76
C ALA A 96 4.86 -14.33 -0.64
N VAL A 97 4.04 -13.60 0.10
CA VAL A 97 3.14 -14.13 1.12
C VAL A 97 1.77 -14.31 0.52
N LEU A 98 1.39 -15.56 0.27
CA LEU A 98 0.05 -15.84 -0.21
C LEU A 98 -0.97 -15.54 0.89
N TRP A 99 -1.96 -14.71 0.60
CA TRP A 99 -3.07 -14.46 1.53
C TRP A 99 -4.07 -15.62 1.60
N THR A 100 -3.80 -16.73 0.91
CA THR A 100 -4.62 -17.93 0.96
C THR A 100 -4.72 -18.40 2.41
N ASN A 101 -5.94 -18.64 2.86
CA ASN A 101 -6.27 -19.06 4.21
C ASN A 101 -6.04 -18.02 5.34
N ILE A 102 -5.65 -16.78 5.03
CA ILE A 102 -5.56 -15.75 6.07
C ILE A 102 -6.95 -15.27 6.44
N GLY A 103 -7.30 -15.45 7.73
CA GLY A 103 -8.62 -15.13 8.26
C GLY A 103 -9.68 -16.20 7.97
N ASP A 104 -9.29 -17.36 7.43
CA ASP A 104 -10.19 -18.50 7.29
C ASP A 104 -10.68 -18.97 8.67
N GLY A 105 -11.97 -19.22 8.78
CA GLY A 105 -12.58 -19.64 10.04
C GLY A 105 -12.89 -18.50 11.02
N LEU A 106 -12.54 -17.24 10.70
CA LEU A 106 -13.10 -16.10 11.43
C LEU A 106 -14.60 -16.00 11.15
N THR A 107 -15.42 -16.22 12.17
CA THR A 107 -16.87 -16.01 12.09
C THR A 107 -17.17 -14.55 11.75
N ALA A 108 -18.40 -14.28 11.26
CA ALA A 108 -18.88 -12.91 11.15
C ALA A 108 -18.64 -12.19 12.49
N SER A 109 -17.83 -11.14 12.45
CA SER A 109 -17.74 -10.20 13.56
C SER A 109 -19.05 -9.40 13.60
N ASP A 110 -19.46 -8.97 14.79
CA ASP A 110 -20.53 -7.97 14.91
C ASP A 110 -20.11 -6.61 14.29
N ASP A 111 -18.81 -6.38 14.14
CA ASP A 111 -18.30 -5.17 13.50
C ASP A 111 -18.43 -5.29 11.97
N PRO A 112 -19.11 -4.35 11.30
CA PRO A 112 -19.24 -4.35 9.85
C PRO A 112 -17.88 -4.20 9.19
N ILE A 113 -17.71 -4.88 8.05
CA ILE A 113 -16.53 -4.79 7.20
C ILE A 113 -16.93 -4.02 5.96
N LEU A 114 -16.06 -3.09 5.55
CA LEU A 114 -16.10 -2.54 4.19
C LEU A 114 -15.53 -3.60 3.26
N ASP A 115 -16.40 -4.49 2.79
CA ASP A 115 -16.02 -5.51 1.84
C ASP A 115 -15.78 -4.93 0.45
N CYS A 116 -15.12 -5.72 -0.39
CA CYS A 116 -14.79 -5.32 -1.75
C CYS A 116 -16.03 -5.06 -2.60
N ASP A 117 -17.13 -5.77 -2.36
CA ASP A 117 -18.38 -5.63 -3.13
C ASP A 117 -19.04 -4.26 -2.90
N ILE A 118 -18.96 -3.73 -1.66
CA ILE A 118 -19.44 -2.38 -1.32
C ILE A 118 -18.50 -1.32 -1.89
N VAL A 119 -17.18 -1.48 -1.67
CA VAL A 119 -16.20 -0.44 -2.03
C VAL A 119 -16.07 -0.30 -3.55
N PHE A 120 -16.11 -1.43 -4.25
CA PHE A 120 -15.81 -1.54 -5.68
C PHE A 120 -17.02 -1.94 -6.52
N ALA A 121 -18.23 -1.62 -6.07
CA ALA A 121 -19.47 -1.88 -6.82
C ALA A 121 -19.43 -1.36 -8.28
N ASP A 122 -18.63 -0.32 -8.54
CA ASP A 122 -18.46 0.29 -9.87
C ASP A 122 -17.10 -0.03 -10.52
N ALA A 123 -16.28 -0.90 -9.92
CA ALA A 123 -14.98 -1.24 -10.48
C ALA A 123 -15.10 -2.30 -11.58
N PRO A 124 -14.12 -2.38 -12.51
CA PRO A 124 -14.08 -3.45 -13.48
C PRO A 124 -13.97 -4.83 -12.82
N ASP A 125 -14.64 -5.85 -13.39
CA ASP A 125 -14.64 -7.23 -12.88
C ASP A 125 -13.22 -7.77 -12.61
N TRP A 126 -12.21 -7.37 -13.39
CA TRP A 126 -10.85 -7.85 -13.20
C TRP A 126 -10.22 -7.42 -11.86
N TRP A 127 -10.75 -6.38 -11.19
CA TRP A 127 -10.30 -5.95 -9.86
C TRP A 127 -10.43 -7.07 -8.83
N GLN A 128 -11.41 -7.97 -8.98
CA GLN A 128 -11.58 -9.13 -8.10
C GLN A 128 -10.33 -10.04 -8.01
N ASN A 129 -9.43 -9.96 -9.01
CA ASN A 129 -8.19 -10.75 -9.05
C ASN A 129 -7.03 -10.08 -8.28
N VAL A 130 -7.15 -8.80 -7.96
CA VAL A 130 -6.11 -8.00 -7.28
C VAL A 130 -6.57 -7.48 -5.92
N THR A 131 -7.87 -7.53 -5.62
CA THR A 131 -8.41 -7.13 -4.33
C THR A 131 -8.18 -8.20 -3.26
N PRO A 132 -7.92 -7.79 -2.00
CA PRO A 132 -7.75 -8.72 -0.90
C PRO A 132 -9.06 -9.47 -0.61
N PRO A 133 -8.99 -10.75 -0.18
CA PRO A 133 -10.18 -11.49 0.20
C PRO A 133 -10.76 -10.94 1.51
N THR A 134 -12.07 -11.07 1.68
CA THR A 134 -12.79 -10.61 2.88
C THR A 134 -12.21 -11.20 4.18
N GLY A 135 -11.70 -12.44 4.13
CA GLY A 135 -11.02 -13.08 5.27
C GLY A 135 -9.80 -12.29 5.75
N LEU A 136 -8.95 -11.84 4.81
CA LEU A 136 -7.78 -11.00 5.12
C LEU A 136 -8.22 -9.67 5.71
N LEU A 137 -9.17 -8.97 5.08
CA LEU A 137 -9.68 -7.69 5.59
C LEU A 137 -10.24 -7.82 7.02
N ARG A 138 -10.98 -8.91 7.30
CA ARG A 138 -11.50 -9.22 8.64
C ARG A 138 -10.39 -9.46 9.65
N GLN A 139 -9.36 -10.20 9.25
CA GLN A 139 -8.22 -10.48 10.11
C GLN A 139 -7.47 -9.19 10.49
N LEU A 140 -7.25 -8.29 9.52
CA LEU A 140 -6.60 -7.00 9.77
C LEU A 140 -7.46 -6.08 10.65
N GLN A 141 -8.78 -6.02 10.42
CA GLN A 141 -9.69 -5.29 11.30
C GLN A 141 -9.65 -5.87 12.73
N THR A 142 -9.62 -7.19 12.87
CA THR A 142 -9.51 -7.87 14.16
C THR A 142 -8.24 -7.45 14.88
N PHE A 143 -7.09 -7.44 14.20
CA PHE A 143 -5.83 -6.97 14.77
C PHE A 143 -5.91 -5.51 15.20
N ALA A 144 -6.47 -4.62 14.37
CA ALA A 144 -6.60 -3.22 14.71
C ALA A 144 -7.46 -3.02 15.98
N ASN A 145 -8.59 -3.72 16.05
CA ASN A 145 -9.52 -3.64 17.18
C ASN A 145 -8.94 -4.23 18.47
N THR A 146 -8.27 -5.39 18.41
CA THR A 146 -7.74 -6.05 19.61
C THR A 146 -6.54 -5.30 20.18
N THR A 147 -5.67 -4.78 19.31
CA THR A 147 -4.47 -4.02 19.72
C THR A 147 -4.77 -2.53 19.93
N LYS A 148 -5.97 -2.06 19.54
CA LYS A 148 -6.32 -0.63 19.54
C LYS A 148 -5.23 0.20 18.83
N SER A 149 -4.86 -0.24 17.64
CA SER A 149 -3.81 0.37 16.83
C SER A 149 -4.31 0.65 15.42
N VAL A 150 -3.64 1.59 14.76
CA VAL A 150 -3.87 1.84 13.34
C VAL A 150 -3.21 0.73 12.54
N ILE A 151 -4.01 0.07 11.70
CA ILE A 151 -3.55 -0.88 10.69
C ILE A 151 -4.10 -0.41 9.36
N ALA A 152 -3.28 -0.48 8.32
CA ALA A 152 -3.73 -0.19 6.97
C ALA A 152 -3.25 -1.24 5.98
N TYR A 153 -4.10 -1.60 5.03
CA TYR A 153 -3.73 -2.36 3.86
C TYR A 153 -3.61 -1.40 2.68
N TYR A 154 -2.58 -1.56 1.86
CA TYR A 154 -2.35 -0.80 0.64
C TYR A 154 -2.03 -1.73 -0.51
N ALA A 155 -2.63 -1.48 -1.67
CA ALA A 155 -2.31 -2.15 -2.90
C ALA A 155 -2.19 -1.16 -4.05
N CYS A 156 -1.16 -1.35 -4.87
CA CYS A 156 -1.01 -0.67 -6.15
C CYS A 156 -0.47 -1.60 -7.21
N HIS A 157 -1.01 -1.47 -8.41
CA HIS A 157 -0.53 -2.10 -9.61
C HIS A 157 -0.34 -1.01 -10.65
N THR A 158 0.86 -0.94 -11.22
CA THR A 158 1.19 -0.08 -12.35
C THR A 158 1.61 -0.92 -13.55
N TRP A 159 1.20 -0.49 -14.74
CA TRP A 159 1.59 -1.10 -16.01
C TRP A 159 1.97 0.01 -17.00
N GLY A 160 3.06 -0.18 -17.75
CA GLY A 160 3.53 0.87 -18.67
C GLY A 160 4.07 2.15 -17.99
N GLY A 161 3.87 2.33 -16.69
CA GLY A 161 4.16 3.57 -15.95
C GLY A 161 2.89 4.25 -15.43
N ASP A 162 1.73 3.79 -15.88
CA ASP A 162 0.42 4.24 -15.42
C ASP A 162 -0.06 3.34 -14.28
N ILE A 163 -0.82 3.92 -13.36
CA ILE A 163 -1.52 3.17 -12.30
C ILE A 163 -2.66 2.43 -12.98
N GLU A 164 -2.82 1.14 -12.74
CA GLU A 164 -3.98 0.34 -13.20
C GLU A 164 -5.04 0.29 -12.09
N CYS A 165 -4.58 0.02 -10.86
CA CYS A 165 -5.39 0.12 -9.66
C CYS A 165 -4.55 0.62 -8.49
N ASN A 166 -5.15 1.43 -7.63
CA ASN A 166 -4.54 1.90 -6.40
C ASN A 166 -5.63 2.03 -5.34
N PHE A 167 -5.52 1.28 -4.25
CA PHE A 167 -6.53 1.25 -3.20
C PHE A 167 -5.93 0.83 -1.86
N GLY A 168 -6.69 1.04 -0.80
CA GLY A 168 -6.34 0.52 0.50
C GLY A 168 -7.40 0.77 1.57
N TRP A 169 -7.27 0.07 2.68
CA TRP A 169 -8.15 0.16 3.83
C TRP A 169 -7.35 0.65 5.01
N VAL A 170 -7.99 1.42 5.88
CA VAL A 170 -7.47 1.82 7.18
C VAL A 170 -8.46 1.44 8.24
N TRP A 171 -7.95 0.85 9.32
CA TRP A 171 -8.66 0.59 10.56
C TRP A 171 -7.95 1.35 11.68
N ASP A 172 -8.67 2.21 12.39
CA ASP A 172 -8.08 3.12 13.39
C ASP A 172 -7.97 2.52 14.80
N GLY A 173 -8.41 1.27 14.97
CA GLY A 173 -8.47 0.58 16.26
C GLY A 173 -9.60 1.05 17.19
N GLN A 174 -10.47 1.95 16.72
CA GLN A 174 -11.69 2.42 17.39
C GLN A 174 -12.96 1.96 16.66
N ARG A 175 -12.86 0.83 15.93
CA ARG A 175 -13.91 0.25 15.09
C ARG A 175 -14.34 1.13 13.91
N GLN A 176 -13.58 2.17 13.57
CA GLN A 176 -13.79 2.88 12.31
C GLN A 176 -12.91 2.29 11.24
N SER A 177 -13.52 2.07 10.08
CA SER A 177 -12.83 1.68 8.86
C SER A 177 -13.07 2.74 7.80
N SER A 178 -12.08 2.92 6.94
CA SER A 178 -12.20 3.72 5.73
C SER A 178 -11.47 3.00 4.62
N CYS A 179 -12.02 3.04 3.40
CA CYS A 179 -11.31 2.60 2.22
C CYS A 179 -11.05 3.79 1.31
N PHE A 180 -9.84 3.86 0.77
CA PHE A 180 -9.47 4.82 -0.25
C PHE A 180 -9.17 4.08 -1.53
N TYR A 181 -9.67 4.57 -2.66
CA TYR A 181 -9.30 4.00 -3.95
C TYR A 181 -9.29 5.02 -5.06
N ARG A 182 -8.49 4.69 -6.07
CA ARG A 182 -8.40 5.40 -7.33
C ARG A 182 -8.44 4.35 -8.45
N GLY A 183 -9.55 4.34 -9.17
CA GLY A 183 -9.67 3.57 -10.41
C GLY A 183 -8.86 4.27 -11.50
N CYS A 184 -8.10 3.50 -12.29
CA CYS A 184 -7.59 4.02 -13.54
C CYS A 184 -8.50 3.65 -14.71
N VAL A 185 -8.51 4.56 -15.67
CA VAL A 185 -9.13 4.37 -16.97
C VAL A 185 -8.27 3.39 -17.75
N ALA A 186 -8.73 2.16 -17.93
CA ALA A 186 -8.18 1.32 -18.97
C ALA A 186 -8.45 2.03 -20.31
N ALA A 187 -7.41 2.64 -20.88
CA ALA A 187 -7.48 3.19 -22.22
C ALA A 187 -7.76 2.03 -23.18
N ASN A 188 -8.97 2.00 -23.71
CA ASN A 188 -9.41 1.24 -24.89
C ASN A 188 -8.71 -0.10 -25.10
N VAL A 189 -9.33 -1.18 -24.62
CA VAL A 189 -9.18 -2.47 -25.32
C VAL A 189 -9.71 -2.23 -26.74
N GLU A 190 -8.80 -2.11 -27.70
CA GLU A 190 -9.12 -1.98 -29.12
C GLU A 190 -10.16 -3.05 -29.51
N GLY A 191 -11.42 -2.66 -29.72
CA GLY A 191 -12.44 -3.53 -30.29
C GLY A 191 -13.84 -3.53 -29.66
N ASN A 192 -14.10 -2.84 -28.55
CA ASN A 192 -15.47 -2.70 -28.01
C ASN A 192 -15.83 -1.23 -27.77
N GLU A 193 -16.49 -0.62 -28.74
CA GLU A 193 -16.94 0.79 -28.73
C GLU A 193 -18.15 1.06 -27.82
N GLU A 194 -18.67 0.09 -27.07
CA GLU A 194 -19.91 0.28 -26.31
C GLU A 194 -19.69 0.38 -24.80
N THR A 195 -19.73 1.63 -24.33
CA THR A 195 -20.37 2.06 -23.06
C THR A 195 -19.64 1.93 -21.72
N GLY A 196 -18.31 2.13 -21.67
CA GLY A 196 -17.65 2.54 -20.44
C GLY A 196 -17.52 4.07 -20.40
N ILE A 197 -18.38 4.78 -19.65
CA ILE A 197 -18.10 6.18 -19.29
C ILE A 197 -16.91 6.13 -18.31
N TYR A 198 -15.70 6.14 -18.85
CA TYR A 198 -14.48 6.32 -18.08
C TYR A 198 -14.31 7.81 -17.82
N THR A 199 -14.94 8.29 -16.75
CA THR A 199 -14.66 9.63 -16.26
C THR A 199 -13.19 9.71 -15.88
N ASP A 200 -12.54 10.79 -16.28
CA ASP A 200 -11.25 11.23 -15.76
C ASP A 200 -11.40 11.45 -14.24
N LEU A 201 -11.22 10.36 -13.48
CA LEU A 201 -11.21 10.36 -12.02
C LEU A 201 -9.85 10.90 -11.58
N SER A 202 -9.65 12.19 -11.83
CA SER A 202 -8.52 12.95 -11.32
C SER A 202 -8.45 12.92 -9.79
N GLY A 203 -9.57 12.63 -9.10
CA GLY A 203 -9.66 12.46 -7.65
C GLY A 203 -9.65 11.01 -7.17
N ALA A 204 -9.27 10.82 -5.91
CA ALA A 204 -9.48 9.57 -5.18
C ALA A 204 -10.88 9.54 -4.56
N PHE A 205 -11.36 8.35 -4.22
CA PHE A 205 -12.58 8.15 -3.46
C PHE A 205 -12.25 7.68 -2.05
N ALA A 206 -13.02 8.18 -1.07
CA ALA A 206 -13.07 7.63 0.27
C ALA A 206 -14.44 6.97 0.48
N VAL A 207 -14.46 5.75 1.00
CA VAL A 207 -15.65 5.03 1.44
C VAL A 207 -15.54 4.87 2.95
N ASP A 208 -16.49 5.44 3.68
CA ASP A 208 -16.52 5.33 5.14
C ASP A 208 -17.17 4.02 5.62
N HIS A 209 -17.09 3.74 6.92
CA HIS A 209 -17.62 2.53 7.57
C HIS A 209 -19.13 2.26 7.37
N VAL A 210 -19.91 3.24 6.88
CA VAL A 210 -21.34 3.05 6.53
C VAL A 210 -21.57 2.93 5.03
N GLY A 211 -20.50 2.86 4.22
CA GLY A 211 -20.55 2.74 2.78
C GLY A 211 -20.79 4.05 2.03
N ARG A 212 -20.69 5.21 2.70
CA ARG A 212 -20.83 6.51 2.01
C ARG A 212 -19.55 6.80 1.23
N ARG A 213 -19.72 7.18 -0.02
CA ARG A 213 -18.63 7.55 -0.94
C ARG A 213 -18.45 9.07 -1.01
N LEU A 214 -17.21 9.52 -0.83
CA LEU A 214 -16.78 10.90 -0.93
C LEU A 214 -15.67 11.01 -1.98
N ILE A 215 -15.65 12.11 -2.73
CA ILE A 215 -14.50 12.47 -3.57
C ILE A 215 -13.51 13.20 -2.66
N VAL A 216 -12.25 12.80 -2.71
CA VAL A 216 -11.17 13.36 -1.90
C VAL A 216 -9.97 13.71 -2.76
N ASP A 217 -9.27 14.77 -2.35
CA ASP A 217 -8.01 15.19 -2.97
C ASP A 217 -6.84 14.42 -2.35
N GLY A 218 -5.86 14.07 -3.19
CA GLY A 218 -4.64 13.36 -2.78
C GLY A 218 -4.53 11.97 -3.41
N ASP A 219 -3.34 11.37 -3.30
CA ASP A 219 -3.13 9.98 -3.68
C ASP A 219 -3.49 9.04 -2.52
N VAL A 220 -3.95 7.84 -2.88
CA VAL A 220 -4.42 6.80 -1.93
C VAL A 220 -3.38 6.47 -0.87
N LEU A 221 -2.10 6.39 -1.24
CA LEU A 221 -1.03 6.04 -0.31
C LEU A 221 -0.85 7.13 0.74
N THR A 222 -0.79 8.40 0.32
CA THR A 222 -0.76 9.54 1.23
C THR A 222 -1.96 9.54 2.17
N LEU A 223 -3.17 9.34 1.65
CA LEU A 223 -4.39 9.32 2.46
C LEU A 223 -4.34 8.24 3.55
N ILE A 224 -3.81 7.06 3.22
CA ILE A 224 -3.60 5.97 4.19
C ILE A 224 -2.52 6.34 5.21
N LEU A 225 -1.37 6.83 4.76
CA LEU A 225 -0.21 7.10 5.60
C LEU A 225 -0.42 8.29 6.55
N LEU A 226 -1.35 9.20 6.23
CA LEU A 226 -1.79 10.26 7.15
C LEU A 226 -2.30 9.72 8.49
N HIS A 227 -2.90 8.52 8.51
CA HIS A 227 -3.34 7.89 9.77
C HIS A 227 -2.17 7.44 10.67
N PHE A 228 -0.95 7.39 10.12
CA PHE A 228 0.29 7.18 10.87
C PHE A 228 1.02 8.49 11.18
N GLY A 229 0.45 9.65 10.81
CA GLY A 229 1.12 10.94 10.91
C GLY A 229 2.19 11.16 9.84
N LEU A 230 2.15 10.38 8.75
CA LEU A 230 3.13 10.43 7.67
C LEU A 230 2.51 11.11 6.44
N LEU A 231 3.01 12.31 6.12
CA LEU A 231 2.60 13.03 4.92
C LEU A 231 3.63 12.80 3.81
N LEU A 232 3.20 12.16 2.72
CA LEU A 232 3.99 12.11 1.50
C LEU A 232 3.76 13.36 0.66
N ARG A 233 4.77 13.75 -0.12
CA ARG A 233 4.66 14.87 -1.05
C ARG A 233 3.93 14.47 -2.34
N ASP A 234 4.04 13.21 -2.71
CA ASP A 234 3.44 12.58 -3.88
C ASP A 234 3.31 11.07 -3.61
N GLY A 235 2.77 10.31 -4.57
CA GLY A 235 2.59 8.86 -4.44
C GLY A 235 3.89 8.05 -4.43
N TYR A 236 5.07 8.69 -4.46
CA TYR A 236 6.35 8.00 -4.30
C TYR A 236 6.62 7.72 -2.82
N PHE A 237 6.95 6.47 -2.53
CA PHE A 237 7.36 6.07 -1.19
C PHE A 237 8.53 5.09 -1.28
N GLU A 238 9.60 5.35 -0.55
CA GLU A 238 10.84 4.60 -0.72
C GLU A 238 10.69 3.10 -0.44
N LEU A 239 9.83 2.74 0.52
CA LEU A 239 9.54 1.35 0.85
C LEU A 239 8.98 0.57 -0.35
N HIS A 240 8.41 1.27 -1.32
CA HIS A 240 7.84 0.66 -2.51
C HIS A 240 8.90 0.32 -3.56
N THR A 241 10.14 0.82 -3.44
CA THR A 241 11.16 0.56 -4.44
C THR A 241 11.75 -0.84 -4.30
N ARG A 242 12.06 -1.48 -5.45
CA ARG A 242 12.76 -2.77 -5.48
C ARG A 242 14.15 -2.71 -4.85
N SER A 243 14.76 -1.53 -4.84
CA SER A 243 16.08 -1.27 -4.27
C SER A 243 16.06 -1.14 -2.75
N PHE A 244 14.88 -1.05 -2.11
CA PHE A 244 14.82 -0.92 -0.67
C PHE A 244 15.38 -2.17 0.02
N PRO A 245 16.35 -2.03 0.96
CA PRO A 245 17.11 -3.16 1.50
C PRO A 245 16.34 -3.88 2.62
N TRP A 246 15.19 -4.47 2.27
CA TRP A 246 14.24 -5.09 3.20
C TRP A 246 14.85 -6.08 4.19
N ALA A 247 15.85 -6.86 3.76
CA ALA A 247 16.53 -7.82 4.63
C ALA A 247 17.14 -7.20 5.90
N LYS A 248 17.53 -5.91 5.87
CA LYS A 248 18.06 -5.19 7.04
C LYS A 248 17.02 -4.94 8.12
N TYR A 249 15.75 -4.88 7.75
CA TYR A 249 14.63 -4.46 8.59
C TYR A 249 13.74 -5.62 9.02
N LYS A 250 14.07 -6.84 8.61
CA LYS A 250 13.28 -8.03 8.92
C LYS A 250 13.37 -8.37 10.42
N LEU A 251 12.24 -8.58 11.07
CA LEU A 251 12.21 -9.04 12.45
C LEU A 251 12.51 -10.55 12.50
N ASN A 252 13.58 -10.93 13.20
CA ASN A 252 13.93 -12.34 13.39
C ASN A 252 13.13 -12.93 14.56
N LYS A 253 12.52 -14.10 14.37
CA LYS A 253 11.81 -14.84 15.44
C LYS A 253 12.71 -15.22 16.62
N ASP A 254 14.01 -15.34 16.39
CA ASP A 254 14.96 -15.87 17.38
C ASP A 254 15.52 -14.82 18.36
N ALA A 255 15.06 -13.56 18.28
CA ALA A 255 15.57 -12.46 19.09
C ALA A 255 14.75 -12.21 20.39
N GLY A 256 13.79 -13.08 20.72
CA GLY A 256 12.91 -12.96 21.89
C GLY A 256 12.97 -14.14 22.85
#